data_AF-A0A6L8EKS6-F1
#
_entry.id   AF-A0A6L8EKS6-F1
#
_cell.length_a   1.000
_cell.length_b   1.000
_cell.length_c   1.000
_cell.angle_alpha   90.00
_cell.angle_beta   90.00
_cell.angle_gamma   90.00
#
_symmetry.space_group_name_H-M   'P 1'
#
loop_
_entity.id
_entity.type
_entity.pdbx_description
1 polymer ?
#
loop_
_entity_poly.entity_id
_entity_poly.type
_entity_poly.pdbx_seq_one_letter_code
_entity_poly.pdbx_strand_id
1 'polypeptide(L)' 'LPFACKGGVCATCKAKLLEGEVDMDINHALEADEVAAGYILTCQSHPVTDSVVVDFDQ' A
#
# COMPACT_ATOMS: atom_id res chain seq x y z
N LEU A 1 7.89 -8.12 -6.52
CA LEU A 1 6.56 -7.79 -5.94
C LEU A 1 5.90 -9.05 -5.40
N PRO A 2 5.83 -9.21 -4.07
CA PRO A 2 5.05 -10.27 -3.45
C PRO A 2 3.56 -9.91 -3.53
N PHE A 3 2.74 -10.79 -4.09
CA PHE A 3 1.28 -10.65 -4.08
C PHE A 3 0.62 -12.01 -3.93
N ALA A 4 -0.56 -12.04 -3.30
CA ALA A 4 -1.37 -13.26 -3.19
C ALA A 4 -2.82 -13.03 -3.64
N CYS A 5 -3.58 -12.13 -2.99
CA CYS A 5 -5.02 -12.00 -3.27
C CYS A 5 -5.40 -10.97 -4.37
N LYS A 6 -4.66 -9.85 -4.47
CA LYS A 6 -5.04 -8.66 -5.28
C LYS A 6 -6.44 -8.10 -4.98
N GLY A 7 -7.01 -8.38 -3.80
CA GLY A 7 -8.31 -7.89 -3.36
C GLY A 7 -8.27 -7.13 -2.04
N GLY A 8 -7.09 -6.68 -1.62
CA GLY A 8 -6.95 -5.87 -0.41
C GLY A 8 -7.13 -6.62 0.92
N VAL A 9 -7.10 -7.96 0.95
CA VAL A 9 -7.42 -8.80 2.14
C VAL A 9 -6.23 -9.55 2.76
N CYS A 10 -5.11 -9.72 2.05
CA CYS A 10 -4.03 -10.64 2.49
C CYS A 10 -2.75 -9.94 3.00
N ALA A 11 -2.65 -8.61 2.91
CA ALA A 11 -1.47 -7.81 3.26
C ALA A 11 -0.11 -8.22 2.63
N THR A 12 -0.06 -9.23 1.73
CA THR A 12 1.20 -9.66 1.10
C THR A 12 1.85 -8.59 0.23
N CYS A 13 1.04 -7.68 -0.32
CA CYS A 13 1.50 -6.53 -1.10
C CYS A 13 1.70 -5.27 -0.26
N LYS A 14 1.76 -5.40 1.08
CA LYS A 14 2.01 -4.29 2.00
C LYS A 14 3.39 -3.70 1.75
N ALA A 15 3.45 -2.38 1.67
CA ALA A 15 4.68 -1.61 1.58
C ALA A 15 4.50 -0.29 2.34
N LYS A 16 5.59 0.36 2.72
CA LYS A 16 5.58 1.70 3.30
C LYS A 16 5.80 2.74 2.21
N LEU A 17 4.92 3.73 2.14
CA LEU A 17 5.10 4.87 1.25
C LEU A 17 6.15 5.82 1.86
N LEU A 18 7.25 6.00 1.16
CA LEU A 18 8.35 6.89 1.56
C LEU A 18 8.18 8.29 0.94
N GLU A 19 7.73 8.36 -0.30
CA GLU A 19 7.55 9.61 -1.05
C GLU A 19 6.35 9.52 -2.00
N GLY A 20 5.71 10.67 -2.21
CA GLY A 20 4.52 10.83 -3.06
C GLY A 20 3.21 10.52 -2.34
N GLU A 21 2.13 10.41 -3.10
CA GLU A 21 0.80 10.08 -2.60
C GLU A 21 0.15 8.99 -3.45
N VAL A 22 -0.63 8.12 -2.80
CA VAL A 22 -1.40 7.06 -3.48
C VAL A 22 -2.84 7.05 -2.98
N ASP A 23 -3.74 6.65 -3.85
CA ASP A 23 -5.13 6.35 -3.52
C ASP A 23 -5.33 4.82 -3.51
N MET A 24 -5.98 4.29 -2.48
CA MET A 24 -6.19 2.86 -2.31
C MET A 24 -7.65 2.49 -2.62
N ASP A 25 -7.86 1.65 -3.63
CA ASP A 25 -9.20 1.21 -4.06
C ASP A 25 -9.93 0.46 -2.93
N ILE A 26 -9.26 -0.54 -2.36
CA ILE A 26 -9.80 -1.42 -1.33
C ILE A 26 -8.72 -1.69 -0.29
N ASN A 27 -9.04 -1.43 0.96
CA ASN A 27 -8.21 -1.79 2.10
C ASN A 27 -9.05 -2.51 3.16
N HIS A 28 -8.89 -3.84 3.23
CA HIS A 28 -9.45 -4.70 4.27
C HIS A 28 -8.37 -5.37 5.12
N ALA A 29 -7.10 -5.12 4.82
CA ALA A 29 -5.98 -5.83 5.43
C ALA A 29 -5.13 -4.95 6.34
N LEU A 30 -5.12 -3.63 6.16
CA LEU A 30 -4.39 -2.70 7.01
C LEU A 30 -5.33 -2.02 7.99
N GLU A 31 -4.90 -1.94 9.24
CA GLU A 31 -5.57 -1.16 10.28
C GLU A 31 -5.37 0.35 10.06
N ALA A 32 -6.21 1.17 10.70
CA ALA A 32 -6.18 2.62 10.50
C ALA A 32 -4.86 3.28 10.95
N ASP A 33 -4.21 2.72 11.97
CA ASP A 33 -2.90 3.15 12.45
C ASP A 33 -1.77 2.77 11.49
N GLU A 34 -1.84 1.59 10.86
CA GLU A 34 -0.91 1.20 9.79
C GLU A 34 -1.03 2.16 8.59
N VAL A 35 -2.24 2.48 8.16
CA VAL A 35 -2.46 3.47 7.09
C VAL A 35 -1.93 4.85 7.51
N ALA A 36 -2.20 5.28 8.74
CA ALA A 36 -1.69 6.54 9.28
C ALA A 36 -0.15 6.56 9.40
N ALA A 37 0.48 5.40 9.60
CA ALA A 37 1.93 5.24 9.59
C ALA A 37 2.54 5.19 8.17
N GLY A 38 1.72 5.32 7.14
CA GLY A 38 2.13 5.36 5.74
C GLY A 38 2.23 3.98 5.07
N TYR A 39 1.64 2.92 5.67
CA TYR A 39 1.56 1.63 5.00
C TYR A 39 0.42 1.61 3.97
N ILE A 40 0.70 0.98 2.84
CA ILE A 40 -0.21 0.88 1.70
C ILE A 40 -0.22 -0.55 1.14
N LEU A 41 -1.30 -0.90 0.45
CA LEU A 41 -1.38 -2.15 -0.32
C LEU A 41 -1.06 -1.84 -1.78
N THR A 42 0.18 -2.07 -2.20
CA THR A 42 0.66 -1.72 -3.55
C THR A 42 -0.14 -2.36 -4.68
N CYS A 43 -0.80 -3.49 -4.42
CA CYS A 43 -1.68 -4.15 -5.38
C CYS A 43 -3.05 -3.49 -5.53
N GLN A 44 -3.41 -2.55 -4.67
CA GLN A 44 -4.66 -1.76 -4.67
C GLN A 44 -4.39 -0.25 -4.65
N SER A 45 -3.13 0.18 -4.81
CA SER A 45 -2.74 1.59 -4.72
C SER A 45 -2.47 2.16 -6.11
N HIS A 46 -3.04 3.32 -6.40
CA HIS A 46 -2.78 4.11 -7.60
C HIS A 46 -2.04 5.40 -7.23
N PRO A 47 -0.92 5.73 -7.89
CA PRO A 47 -0.21 6.98 -7.62
C PRO A 47 -1.06 8.19 -8.01
N VAL A 48 -1.17 9.14 -7.09
CA VAL A 48 -1.83 10.45 -7.31
C VAL A 48 -0.81 11.48 -7.80
N THR A 49 0.46 11.28 -7.46
CA THR A 49 1.60 12.11 -7.89
C THR A 49 2.37 11.48 -9.05
N ASP A 50 3.18 12.30 -9.73
CA ASP A 50 4.03 11.85 -10.87
C ASP A 50 5.03 10.75 -10.48
N SER A 51 5.46 10.72 -9.22
CA SER A 51 6.36 9.70 -8.69
C SER A 51 5.95 9.29 -7.28
N VAL A 52 6.14 8.01 -6.98
CA VAL A 52 6.01 7.44 -5.64
C VAL A 52 7.19 6.52 -5.34
N VAL A 53 7.64 6.52 -4.09
CA VAL A 53 8.71 5.62 -3.60
C VAL A 53 8.13 4.78 -2.48
N VAL A 54 8.28 3.46 -2.59
CA VAL A 54 7.74 2.50 -1.61
C VAL A 54 8.82 1.51 -1.17
N ASP A 55 8.75 1.09 0.08
CA ASP A 55 9.64 0.10 0.68
C ASP A 55 8.86 -1.14 1.12
N PHE A 56 9.32 -2.32 0.71
CA PHE A 56 8.71 -3.61 1.00
C PHE A 56 9.40 -4.37 2.15
N ASP A 57 10.53 -3.86 2.66
CA ASP A 57 11.39 -4.58 3.61
C ASP A 57 11.25 -4.06 5.07
N GLN A 58 10.26 -3.20 5.36
CA GLN A 58 9.95 -2.69 6.71
C GLN A 58 9.04 -3.59 7.54
#